data_AF-A0A6L7MFA7-F1
#
_entry.id   AF-A0A6L7MFA7-F1
#
_cell.length_a   1.000
_cell.length_b   1.000
_cell.length_c   1.000
_cell.angle_alpha   90.00
_cell.angle_beta   90.00
_cell.angle_gamma   90.00
#
_symmetry.space_group_name_H-M   'P 1'
#
loop_
_entity.id
_entity.type
_entity.pdbx_description
1 polymer ?
#
loop_
_entity_poly.entity_id
_entity_poly.type
_entity_poly.pdbx_seq_one_letter_code
_entity_poly.pdbx_strand_id
1 'polypeptide(L)'
;MPAFPSVEWFDAVRHEFNTNDVVRTAGGGMCDARVGVKAGDSIFLLVFEGFECSSASEIAESDLEDTDFYLDMPMEDWADMLENIRENGEADLDHSLNTMDLDSLDGLAHSYTGDQYRQDMFFRYNQTFQYFFDQSSRVETEFSE
;
A
#
# COMPACT_ATOMS: atom_id res chain seq x y z
N MET A 1 15.73 8.85 -8.63
CA MET A 1 15.03 7.67 -8.09
C MET A 1 14.32 8.16 -6.85
N PRO A 2 12.99 8.11 -6.79
CA PRO A 2 12.30 8.46 -5.56
C PRO A 2 12.68 7.48 -4.45
N ALA A 3 12.92 7.99 -3.24
CA ALA A 3 13.30 7.19 -2.10
C ALA A 3 12.06 6.62 -1.41
N PHE A 4 12.05 5.32 -1.09
CA PHE A 4 11.03 4.71 -0.25
C PHE A 4 11.46 4.80 1.24
N PRO A 5 10.54 5.16 2.15
CA PRO A 5 9.21 5.70 1.88
C PRO A 5 9.26 7.24 1.71
N SER A 6 8.55 7.79 0.72
CA SER A 6 8.36 9.24 0.56
C SER A 6 7.11 9.55 -0.28
N VAL A 7 6.60 10.78 -0.16
CA VAL A 7 5.46 11.23 -1.01
C VAL A 7 5.83 11.14 -2.48
N GLU A 8 7.05 11.53 -2.86
CA GLU A 8 7.53 11.44 -4.25
C GLU A 8 7.47 10.00 -4.78
N TRP A 9 7.82 9.02 -3.94
CA TRP A 9 7.74 7.61 -4.29
C TRP A 9 6.30 7.14 -4.47
N PHE A 10 5.42 7.44 -3.51
CA PHE A 10 4.01 7.06 -3.61
C PHE A 10 3.32 7.73 -4.81
N ASP A 11 3.67 8.98 -5.12
CA ASP A 11 3.18 9.67 -6.31
C ASP A 11 3.66 9.02 -7.61
N ALA A 12 4.91 8.54 -7.67
CA ALA A 12 5.42 7.81 -8.82
C ALA A 12 4.68 6.48 -9.02
N VAL A 13 4.49 5.69 -7.96
CA VAL A 13 3.74 4.42 -8.02
C VAL A 13 2.27 4.67 -8.41
N ARG A 14 1.65 5.71 -7.83
CA ARG A 14 0.29 6.14 -8.16
C ARG A 14 0.13 6.55 -9.62
N HIS A 15 1.13 7.22 -10.20
CA HIS A 15 1.11 7.58 -11.61
C HIS A 15 1.06 6.33 -12.51
N GLU A 16 1.89 5.33 -12.19
CA GLU A 16 1.91 4.05 -12.91
C GLU A 16 0.61 3.27 -12.73
N PHE A 17 0.08 3.20 -11.50
CA PHE A 17 -1.22 2.60 -11.19
C PHE A 17 -2.36 3.23 -11.99
N ASN A 18 -2.47 4.55 -11.98
CA ASN A 18 -3.57 5.25 -12.67
C ASN A 18 -3.48 5.19 -14.21
N THR A 19 -2.28 5.02 -14.76
CA THR A 19 -2.06 4.94 -16.21
C THR A 19 -2.28 3.51 -16.75
N ASN A 20 -2.24 2.51 -15.88
CA ASN A 20 -2.33 1.11 -16.26
C ASN A 20 -3.80 0.64 -16.32
N ASP A 21 -4.38 0.60 -17.52
CA ASP A 21 -5.75 0.11 -17.74
C ASP A 21 -5.97 -1.36 -17.31
N VAL A 22 -4.89 -2.12 -17.08
CA VAL A 22 -4.95 -3.48 -16.54
C VAL A 22 -5.55 -3.50 -15.12
N VAL A 23 -5.39 -2.42 -14.33
CA VAL A 23 -6.11 -2.26 -13.03
C VAL A 23 -7.59 -2.58 -13.21
N ARG A 24 -8.21 -2.00 -14.25
CA ARG A 24 -9.66 -2.08 -14.50
C ARG A 24 -10.14 -3.46 -14.97
N THR A 25 -9.23 -4.38 -15.31
CA THR A 25 -9.56 -5.62 -16.02
C THR A 25 -8.94 -6.89 -15.43
N ALA A 26 -7.82 -6.81 -14.70
CA ALA A 26 -7.08 -7.97 -14.18
C ALA A 26 -7.22 -8.21 -12.67
N GLY A 27 -8.07 -7.45 -11.96
CA GLY A 27 -8.36 -7.68 -10.55
C GLY A 27 -8.41 -6.43 -9.67
N GLY A 28 -7.98 -5.27 -10.17
CA GLY A 28 -8.18 -3.98 -9.52
C GLY A 28 -9.64 -3.56 -9.58
N GLY A 29 -10.37 -3.89 -8.51
CA GLY A 29 -11.78 -3.51 -8.37
C GLY A 29 -11.92 -2.03 -8.05
N MET A 30 -13.13 -1.51 -8.27
CA MET A 30 -13.52 -0.21 -7.74
C MET A 30 -13.29 -0.19 -6.22
N CYS A 31 -12.48 0.76 -5.75
CA CYS A 31 -12.08 0.89 -4.37
C CYS A 31 -12.21 2.35 -3.94
N ASP A 32 -13.04 2.58 -2.91
CA ASP A 32 -13.14 3.86 -2.23
C ASP A 32 -12.63 3.63 -0.81
N ALA A 33 -11.39 4.05 -0.51
CA ALA A 33 -10.74 3.81 0.77
C ALA A 33 -9.67 4.86 1.09
N ARG A 34 -9.54 5.20 2.36
CA ARG A 34 -8.47 6.03 2.92
C ARG A 34 -7.51 5.13 3.69
N VAL A 35 -6.36 4.84 3.11
CA VAL A 35 -5.42 3.83 3.61
C VAL A 35 -4.19 4.51 4.17
N GLY A 36 -3.92 4.31 5.46
CA GLY A 36 -2.64 4.66 6.06
C GLY A 36 -1.56 3.64 5.68
N VAL A 37 -0.33 4.11 5.47
CA VAL A 37 0.86 3.27 5.30
C VAL A 37 1.91 3.76 6.28
N LYS A 38 2.27 2.92 7.25
CA LYS A 38 3.32 3.20 8.21
C LYS A 38 4.58 2.45 7.81
N ALA A 39 5.64 3.20 7.56
CA ALA A 39 6.93 2.68 7.12
C ALA A 39 8.04 3.40 7.90
N GLY A 40 8.64 2.68 8.85
CA GLY A 40 9.55 3.29 9.83
C GLY A 40 8.85 4.35 10.67
N ASP A 41 9.46 5.54 10.77
CA ASP A 41 8.93 6.67 11.54
C ASP A 41 7.94 7.54 10.74
N SER A 42 7.73 7.24 9.46
CA SER A 42 6.88 8.03 8.56
C SER A 42 5.53 7.37 8.31
N ILE A 43 4.49 8.19 8.20
CA ILE A 43 3.12 7.74 7.96
C ILE A 43 2.57 8.47 6.74
N PHE A 44 2.01 7.72 5.82
CA PHE A 44 1.44 8.23 4.58
C PHE A 44 -0.03 7.88 4.49
N LEU A 45 -0.81 8.77 3.91
CA LEU A 45 -2.19 8.55 3.52
C LEU A 45 -2.25 8.36 2.01
N LEU A 46 -2.79 7.22 1.58
CA LEU A 46 -3.22 6.97 0.22
C LEU A 46 -4.75 7.07 0.17
N VAL A 47 -5.26 7.80 -0.82
CA VAL A 47 -6.71 7.88 -1.07
C VAL A 47 -7.02 7.18 -2.38
N PHE A 48 -7.83 6.13 -2.30
CA PHE A 48 -8.38 5.42 -3.45
C PHE A 48 -9.82 5.87 -3.68
N GLU A 49 -10.13 6.22 -4.93
CA GLU A 49 -11.46 6.64 -5.37
C GLU A 49 -11.77 6.03 -6.74
N GLY A 50 -12.84 5.25 -6.83
CA GLY A 50 -13.19 4.55 -8.05
C GLY A 50 -12.10 3.56 -8.48
N PHE A 51 -11.44 3.82 -9.62
CA PHE A 51 -10.38 2.97 -10.16
C PHE A 51 -8.98 3.57 -10.01
N GLU A 52 -8.85 4.65 -9.23
CA GLU A 52 -7.64 5.44 -9.17
C GLU A 52 -7.19 5.60 -7.71
N CYS A 53 -5.88 5.77 -7.53
CA CYS A 53 -5.35 6.38 -6.33
C CYS A 53 -5.26 7.89 -6.57
N SER A 54 -6.13 8.67 -5.92
CA SER A 54 -6.32 10.09 -6.21
C SER A 54 -5.31 10.99 -5.51
N SER A 55 -4.71 10.54 -4.41
CA SER A 55 -3.65 11.28 -3.71
C SER A 55 -2.76 10.39 -2.85
N ALA A 56 -1.53 10.85 -2.65
CA ALA A 56 -0.59 10.38 -1.64
C ALA A 56 -0.08 11.59 -0.85
N SER A 57 -0.05 11.51 0.47
CA SER A 57 0.44 12.59 1.33
C SER A 57 1.03 12.04 2.63
N GLU A 58 2.07 12.67 3.15
CA GLU A 58 2.56 12.38 4.50
C GLU A 58 1.60 12.99 5.53
N ILE A 59 1.35 12.27 6.62
CA ILE A 59 0.41 12.64 7.69
C ILE A 59 1.04 12.39 9.07
N ALA A 60 0.49 13.01 10.11
CA ALA A 60 0.88 12.71 11.48
C ALA A 60 0.15 11.45 11.99
N GLU A 61 0.68 10.82 13.04
CA GLU A 61 0.04 9.66 13.68
C GLU A 61 -1.39 9.97 14.17
N SER A 62 -1.64 11.20 14.64
CA SER A 62 -2.98 11.64 15.04
C SER A 62 -3.99 11.58 13.89
N ASP A 63 -3.55 11.77 12.65
CA ASP A 63 -4.42 11.80 11.48
C ASP A 63 -4.84 10.39 11.04
N LEU A 64 -4.26 9.34 11.63
CA LEU A 64 -4.70 7.95 11.43
C LEU A 64 -6.16 7.75 11.85
N GLU A 65 -6.71 8.61 12.71
CA GLU A 65 -8.12 8.57 13.10
C GLU A 65 -9.09 8.75 11.92
N ASP A 66 -8.64 9.44 10.87
CA ASP A 66 -9.40 9.71 9.64
C ASP A 66 -9.17 8.68 8.53
N THR A 67 -8.38 7.64 8.80
CA THR A 67 -8.19 6.50 7.89
C THR A 67 -9.29 5.45 8.09
N ASP A 68 -9.54 4.65 7.06
CA ASP A 68 -10.34 3.44 7.22
C ASP A 68 -9.52 2.38 7.98
N PHE A 69 -8.29 2.18 7.54
CA PHE A 69 -7.30 1.36 8.21
C PHE A 69 -5.91 1.85 7.82
N TYR A 70 -4.89 1.38 8.54
CA TYR A 70 -3.50 1.55 8.16
C TYR A 70 -2.76 0.21 8.12
N LEU A 71 -1.81 0.12 7.21
CA LEU A 71 -0.86 -0.99 7.13
C LEU A 71 0.36 -0.65 7.99
N ASP A 72 0.72 -1.55 8.89
CA ASP A 72 1.92 -1.44 9.73
C ASP A 72 2.74 -2.72 9.60
N MET A 73 3.95 -2.59 9.06
CA MET A 73 4.95 -3.65 9.06
C MET A 73 6.34 -3.06 9.24
N PRO A 74 7.29 -3.86 9.75
CA PRO A 74 8.70 -3.51 9.77
C PRO A 74 9.20 -2.99 8.42
N MET A 75 10.13 -2.03 8.46
CA MET A 75 10.75 -1.48 7.24
C MET A 75 11.48 -2.54 6.42
N GLU A 76 12.00 -3.59 7.07
CA GLU A 76 12.62 -4.73 6.40
C GLU A 76 11.62 -5.54 5.57
N ASP A 77 10.40 -5.76 6.08
CA ASP A 77 9.34 -6.49 5.35
C ASP A 77 8.82 -5.67 4.16
N TRP A 78 8.69 -4.34 4.34
CA TRP A 78 8.39 -3.43 3.23
C TRP A 78 9.47 -3.52 2.14
N ALA A 79 10.75 -3.45 2.52
CA ALA A 79 11.85 -3.51 1.58
C ALA A 79 11.87 -4.85 0.84
N ASP A 80 11.71 -5.96 1.56
CA ASP A 80 11.71 -7.32 1.00
C ASP A 80 10.58 -7.51 -0.03
N MET A 81 9.34 -7.05 0.28
CA MET A 81 8.24 -7.06 -0.67
C MET A 81 8.56 -6.26 -1.94
N LEU A 82 9.06 -5.04 -1.77
CA LEU A 82 9.31 -4.13 -2.89
C LEU A 82 10.49 -4.59 -3.75
N GLU A 83 11.51 -5.23 -3.15
CA GLU A 83 12.59 -5.87 -3.89
C GLU A 83 12.10 -7.10 -4.66
N ASN A 84 11.25 -7.93 -4.07
CA ASN A 84 10.60 -9.04 -4.76
C ASN A 84 9.80 -8.56 -5.98
N ILE A 85 8.98 -7.52 -5.81
CA ILE A 85 8.22 -6.89 -6.90
C ILE A 85 9.15 -6.34 -7.98
N ARG A 86 10.27 -5.70 -7.61
CA ARG A 86 11.27 -5.19 -8.57
C ARG A 86 11.85 -6.32 -9.44
N GLU A 87 12.09 -7.49 -8.87
CA GLU A 87 12.67 -8.63 -9.56
C GLU A 87 11.67 -9.39 -10.44
N ASN A 88 10.43 -9.52 -9.97
CA ASN A 88 9.41 -10.39 -10.57
C ASN A 88 8.36 -9.63 -11.41
N GLY A 89 8.21 -8.32 -11.19
CA GLY A 89 7.16 -7.48 -11.79
C GLY A 89 5.88 -7.37 -10.95
N GLU A 90 5.66 -8.30 -10.04
CA GLU A 90 4.57 -8.37 -9.06
C GLU A 90 5.04 -9.17 -7.84
N ALA A 91 4.39 -9.02 -6.69
CA ALA A 91 4.73 -9.81 -5.52
C ALA A 91 4.41 -11.29 -5.76
N ASP A 92 5.33 -12.17 -5.37
CA ASP A 92 5.04 -13.60 -5.36
C ASP A 92 4.11 -14.00 -4.18
N LEU A 93 3.83 -15.30 -4.07
CA LEU A 93 2.94 -15.85 -3.06
C LEU A 93 3.45 -15.69 -1.62
N ASP A 94 4.75 -15.53 -1.42
CA ASP A 94 5.37 -15.40 -0.10
C ASP A 94 5.53 -13.92 0.32
N HIS A 95 5.52 -12.99 -0.65
CA HIS A 95 5.73 -11.56 -0.40
C HIS A 95 4.47 -10.70 -0.64
N SER A 96 3.30 -11.30 -0.76
CA SER A 96 2.04 -10.55 -0.91
C SER A 96 1.56 -9.96 0.41
N LEU A 97 0.82 -8.85 0.38
CA LEU A 97 0.14 -8.25 1.52
C LEU A 97 -0.74 -9.26 2.26
N ASN A 98 -1.41 -10.16 1.54
CA ASN A 98 -2.24 -11.17 2.19
C ASN A 98 -1.39 -12.21 2.94
N THR A 99 -0.25 -12.62 2.40
CA THR A 99 0.64 -13.58 3.06
C THR A 99 1.32 -12.95 4.27
N MET A 100 1.84 -11.74 4.12
CA MET A 100 2.44 -10.99 5.21
C MET A 100 1.43 -10.70 6.35
N ASP A 101 0.15 -10.45 6.04
CA ASP A 101 -0.92 -10.34 7.05
C ASP A 101 -1.16 -11.64 7.82
N LEU A 102 -1.13 -12.79 7.12
CA LEU A 102 -1.30 -14.10 7.73
C LEU A 102 -0.10 -14.52 8.58
N ASP A 103 1.11 -14.09 8.22
CA ASP A 103 2.34 -14.42 8.93
C ASP A 103 2.60 -13.48 10.11
N SER A 104 2.03 -12.28 10.10
CA SER A 104 2.07 -11.35 11.24
C SER A 104 1.25 -11.86 12.42
N LEU A 105 1.80 -11.74 13.64
CA LEU A 105 1.10 -12.11 14.87
C LEU A 105 -0.15 -11.27 15.14
N ASP A 106 -0.09 -9.99 14.79
CA ASP A 106 -1.16 -9.01 15.05
C ASP A 106 -1.90 -8.58 13.76
N GLY A 107 -1.57 -9.20 12.63
CA GLY A 107 -1.99 -8.77 11.29
C GLY A 107 -1.19 -7.55 10.80
N LEU A 108 -1.44 -7.15 9.56
CA LEU A 108 -0.88 -5.94 8.95
C LEU A 108 -1.82 -4.75 9.02
N ALA A 109 -3.12 -5.01 8.84
CA ALA A 109 -4.13 -3.97 8.76
C ALA A 109 -4.74 -3.67 10.12
N HIS A 110 -4.61 -2.44 10.58
CA HIS A 110 -5.11 -1.99 11.87
C HIS A 110 -6.10 -0.83 11.72
N SER A 111 -7.09 -0.77 12.60
CA SER A 111 -7.97 0.40 12.73
C SER A 111 -7.55 1.24 13.93
N TYR A 112 -7.28 2.52 13.72
CA TYR A 112 -6.91 3.44 14.81
C TYR A 112 -8.02 3.61 15.85
N THR A 113 -9.29 3.60 15.42
CA THR A 113 -10.46 3.75 16.29
C THR A 113 -11.02 2.43 16.81
N GLY A 114 -10.46 1.29 16.38
CA GLY A 114 -11.00 -0.04 16.65
C GLY A 114 -12.26 -0.38 15.84
N ASP A 115 -12.53 0.35 14.76
CA ASP A 115 -13.64 0.08 13.84
C ASP A 115 -13.29 -1.11 12.92
N GLN A 116 -13.79 -2.28 13.30
CA GLN A 116 -13.60 -3.52 12.54
C GLN A 116 -14.18 -3.47 11.13
N TYR A 117 -15.27 -2.71 10.90
CA TYR A 117 -15.86 -2.63 9.56
C TYR A 117 -14.94 -1.88 8.59
N ARG A 118 -14.29 -0.82 9.07
CA ARG A 118 -13.29 -0.10 8.28
C ARG A 118 -12.03 -0.94 8.09
N GLN A 119 -11.59 -1.70 9.11
CA GLN A 119 -10.48 -2.64 8.99
C GLN A 119 -10.75 -3.74 7.95
N ASP A 120 -11.98 -4.26 7.88
CA ASP A 120 -12.39 -5.28 6.91
C ASP A 120 -12.26 -4.82 5.44
N MET A 121 -12.15 -3.51 5.19
CA MET A 121 -11.89 -2.98 3.85
C MET A 121 -10.53 -3.42 3.31
N PHE A 122 -9.54 -3.66 4.19
CA PHE A 122 -8.27 -4.27 3.79
C PHE A 122 -8.51 -5.58 3.06
N PHE A 123 -9.24 -6.53 3.67
CA PHE A 123 -9.51 -7.83 3.07
C PHE A 123 -10.42 -7.74 1.84
N ARG A 124 -11.39 -6.82 1.86
CA ARG A 124 -12.31 -6.62 0.72
C ARG A 124 -11.60 -6.14 -0.53
N TYR A 125 -10.61 -5.26 -0.38
CA TYR A 125 -9.90 -4.61 -1.48
C TYR A 125 -8.42 -5.00 -1.53
N ASN A 126 -8.03 -6.09 -0.86
CA ASN A 126 -6.64 -6.52 -0.71
C ASN A 126 -5.92 -6.60 -2.07
N GLN A 127 -6.58 -7.18 -3.06
CA GLN A 127 -6.04 -7.30 -4.42
C GLN A 127 -5.78 -5.95 -5.08
N THR A 128 -6.63 -4.93 -4.84
CA THR A 128 -6.39 -3.57 -5.35
C THR A 128 -5.16 -2.95 -4.71
N PHE A 129 -4.98 -3.14 -3.40
CA PHE A 129 -3.80 -2.63 -2.69
C PHE A 129 -2.53 -3.35 -3.11
N GLN A 130 -2.57 -4.68 -3.26
CA GLN A 130 -1.45 -5.46 -3.79
C GLN A 130 -1.06 -4.94 -5.18
N TYR A 131 -2.03 -4.78 -6.07
CA TYR A 131 -1.78 -4.31 -7.42
C TYR A 131 -1.17 -2.89 -7.47
N PHE A 132 -1.55 -2.02 -6.53
CA PHE A 132 -0.92 -0.71 -6.36
C PHE A 132 0.57 -0.88 -6.05
N PHE A 133 0.94 -1.69 -5.06
CA PHE A 133 2.35 -1.93 -4.74
C PHE A 133 3.09 -2.64 -5.87
N ASP A 134 2.46 -3.55 -6.61
CA ASP A 134 3.06 -4.23 -7.77
C ASP A 134 3.48 -3.24 -8.86
N GLN A 135 2.84 -2.07 -8.97
CA GLN A 135 3.25 -1.03 -9.92
C GLN A 135 4.60 -0.39 -9.56
N SER A 136 5.10 -0.58 -8.35
CA SER A 136 6.45 -0.17 -7.97
C SER A 136 7.54 -0.86 -8.79
N SER A 137 7.25 -2.01 -9.42
CA SER A 137 8.15 -2.67 -10.38
C SER A 137 8.55 -1.77 -11.57
N ARG A 138 7.75 -0.73 -11.84
CA ARG A 138 7.98 0.26 -12.91
C ARG A 138 8.65 1.54 -12.42
N VAL A 139 8.90 1.65 -11.12
CA VAL A 139 9.51 2.80 -10.47
C VAL A 139 10.90 2.41 -9.98
N GLU A 140 11.94 3.11 -10.47
CA GLU A 140 13.31 2.92 -9.95
C GLU A 140 13.39 3.42 -8.50
N THR A 141 13.26 2.48 -7.56
CA THR A 141 13.15 2.72 -6.12
C THR A 141 14.52 2.70 -5.45
N GLU A 142 14.80 3.71 -4.62
CA GLU A 142 15.91 3.73 -3.69
C GLU A 142 15.37 3.52 -2.26
N PHE A 143 15.95 2.61 -1.48
CA PHE A 143 15.53 2.39 -0.09
C PHE A 143 16.34 3.30 0.83
N SER A 144 15.65 4.10 1.64
CA SER A 144 16.32 4.93 2.64
C SER A 144 16.92 4.04 3.73
N GLU A 145 18.20 4.26 4.06
CA GLU A 145 18.90 3.56 5.16
C GLU A 145 18.36 3.92 6.56
#